data_AF-A0A1H4E8R6-F1
#
_entry.id   AF-A0A1H4E8R6-F1
#
_cell.length_a   1.000
_cell.length_b   1.000
_cell.length_c   1.000
_cell.angle_alpha   90.00
_cell.angle_beta   90.00
_cell.angle_gamma   90.00
#
_symmetry.space_group_name_H-M   'P 1'
#
loop_
_entity.id
_entity.type
_entity.pdbx_description
1 polymer ?
#
loop_
_entity_poly.entity_id
_entity_poly.type
_entity_poly.pdbx_seq_one_letter_code
_entity_poly.pdbx_strand_id
1 'polypeptide(L)'
;MYLDYQLMFGVDKQMHFFSYMVVSILLGIMVLLISQKDNVKRNVSYIWMSLVTVGILEEYRQFMVPDRSTEILDAIANMLGVTVGLVVPLLLWYIVQQRGKLKLFVLYGIVLTALFLGLVYINERPFVTLDEPIHEELGRLVTIVRRE
;
A
#
# COMPACT_ATOMS: atom_id res chain seq x y z
N MET A 1 -3.38 -20.88 -30.17
CA MET A 1 -2.92 -19.76 -29.33
C MET A 1 -3.11 -20.19 -27.89
N TYR A 2 -2.02 -20.46 -27.17
CA TYR A 2 -2.10 -20.79 -25.75
C TYR A 2 -1.90 -19.48 -24.98
N LEU A 3 -2.88 -19.11 -24.16
CA LEU A 3 -2.78 -17.98 -23.25
C LEU A 3 -2.14 -18.49 -21.97
N ASP A 4 -0.96 -17.96 -21.65
CA ASP A 4 -0.32 -18.23 -20.36
C ASP A 4 -0.92 -17.30 -19.30
N TYR A 5 -1.88 -17.82 -18.55
CA TYR A 5 -2.55 -17.09 -17.48
C TYR A 5 -1.62 -16.74 -16.31
N GLN A 6 -0.58 -17.56 -16.09
CA GLN A 6 0.38 -17.31 -15.03
C GLN A 6 1.30 -16.15 -15.39
N LEU A 7 1.67 -15.99 -16.67
CA LEU A 7 2.38 -14.82 -17.15
C LEU A 7 1.53 -13.54 -17.06
N MET A 8 0.24 -13.64 -17.39
CA MET A 8 -0.65 -12.47 -17.42
C MET A 8 -1.11 -12.00 -16.03
N PHE A 9 -1.35 -12.92 -15.09
CA PHE A 9 -1.94 -12.62 -13.78
C PHE A 9 -1.16 -13.21 -12.60
N GLY A 10 0.11 -13.55 -12.82
CA GLY A 10 0.99 -14.11 -11.81
C GLY A 10 1.11 -13.23 -10.56
N VAL A 11 1.49 -13.86 -9.45
CA VAL A 11 1.67 -13.18 -8.15
C VAL A 11 2.61 -11.98 -8.26
N ASP A 12 3.65 -12.11 -9.09
CA ASP A 12 4.62 -11.06 -9.37
C ASP A 12 3.95 -9.77 -9.89
N LYS A 13 3.07 -9.88 -10.89
CA LYS A 13 2.28 -8.77 -11.46
C LYS A 13 1.37 -8.12 -10.42
N GLN A 14 0.78 -8.94 -9.54
CA GLN A 14 -0.06 -8.45 -8.46
C GLN A 14 0.77 -7.66 -7.44
N MET A 15 1.96 -8.14 -7.09
CA MET A 15 2.87 -7.45 -6.18
C MET A 15 3.32 -6.11 -6.75
N HIS A 16 3.64 -6.04 -8.04
CA HIS A 16 3.92 -4.80 -8.76
C HIS A 16 2.75 -3.80 -8.66
N PHE A 17 1.53 -4.26 -8.99
CA PHE A 17 0.32 -3.45 -8.86
C PHE A 17 0.09 -2.93 -7.43
N PHE A 18 0.08 -3.82 -6.43
CA PHE A 18 -0.21 -3.46 -5.04
C PHE A 18 0.87 -2.55 -4.44
N SER A 19 2.14 -2.79 -4.76
CA SER A 19 3.25 -1.98 -4.24
C SER A 19 3.15 -0.54 -4.74
N TYR A 20 2.97 -0.33 -6.05
CA TYR A 20 2.82 1.01 -6.63
C TYR A 20 1.49 1.67 -6.22
N MET A 21 0.43 0.89 -6.00
CA MET A 21 -0.83 1.40 -5.44
C MET A 21 -0.64 1.94 -4.02
N VAL A 22 0.00 1.20 -3.12
CA VAL A 22 0.24 1.65 -1.74
C VAL A 22 1.13 2.89 -1.72
N VAL A 23 2.25 2.88 -2.44
CA VAL A 23 3.17 4.03 -2.50
C VAL A 23 2.47 5.28 -3.04
N SER A 24 1.67 5.13 -4.09
CA SER A 24 0.95 6.26 -4.68
C SER A 24 -0.16 6.79 -3.78
N ILE A 25 -0.89 5.94 -3.04
CA ILE A 25 -1.84 6.38 -2.00
C ILE A 25 -1.12 7.24 -0.96
N LEU A 26 0.01 6.76 -0.42
CA LEU A 26 0.76 7.46 0.62
C LEU A 26 1.26 8.82 0.12
N LEU A 27 1.92 8.86 -1.04
CA LEU A 27 2.43 10.10 -1.62
C LEU A 27 1.31 11.05 -2.01
N GLY A 28 0.22 10.54 -2.58
CA GLY A 28 -0.93 11.37 -2.92
C GLY A 28 -1.62 11.97 -1.70
N ILE A 29 -1.70 11.24 -0.57
CA ILE A 29 -2.18 11.81 0.70
C ILE A 29 -1.21 12.89 1.19
N MET A 30 0.10 12.66 1.13
CA MET A 30 1.10 13.69 1.48
C MET A 30 0.91 14.96 0.65
N VAL A 31 0.65 14.84 -0.66
CA VAL A 31 0.32 15.97 -1.52
C VAL A 31 -0.89 16.74 -1.00
N LEU A 32 -1.96 16.07 -0.54
CA LEU A 32 -3.12 16.75 0.04
C LEU A 32 -2.79 17.51 1.32
N LEU A 33 -1.87 16.99 2.14
CA LEU A 33 -1.50 17.59 3.42
C LEU A 33 -0.65 18.84 3.26
N ILE A 34 0.25 18.85 2.27
CA ILE A 34 1.25 19.92 2.09
C ILE A 34 0.86 20.94 1.03
N SER A 35 0.01 20.58 0.07
CA SER A 35 -0.29 21.45 -1.07
C SER A 35 -1.39 22.45 -0.75
N GLN A 36 -1.23 23.66 -1.28
CA GLN A 36 -2.34 24.61 -1.34
C GLN A 36 -3.48 24.04 -2.21
N LYS A 37 -4.73 24.36 -1.85
CA LYS A 37 -5.94 23.78 -2.45
C LYS A 37 -5.94 23.82 -3.98
N ASP A 38 -5.48 24.91 -4.58
CA ASP A 38 -5.52 25.12 -6.03
C ASP A 38 -4.46 24.32 -6.79
N ASN A 39 -3.42 23.85 -6.09
CA ASN A 39 -2.28 23.16 -6.68
C ASN A 39 -2.36 21.63 -6.58
N VAL A 40 -3.35 21.08 -5.84
CA VAL A 40 -3.46 19.64 -5.58
C VAL A 40 -3.47 18.81 -6.87
N LYS A 41 -4.33 19.14 -7.84
CA LYS A 41 -4.42 18.38 -9.11
C LYS A 41 -3.10 18.38 -9.88
N ARG A 42 -2.42 19.53 -9.93
CA ARG A 42 -1.11 19.66 -10.60
C ARG A 42 -0.05 18.82 -9.90
N ASN A 43 0.02 18.90 -8.57
CA ASN A 43 0.99 18.16 -7.79
C ASN A 43 0.74 16.63 -7.84
N VAL A 44 -0.53 16.20 -7.85
CA VAL A 44 -0.88 14.79 -8.10
C VAL A 44 -0.46 14.33 -9.50
N SER A 45 -0.62 15.18 -10.53
CA SER A 45 -0.14 14.87 -11.88
C SER A 45 1.39 14.69 -11.94
N TYR A 46 2.14 15.55 -11.24
CA TYR A 46 3.59 15.39 -11.11
C TYR A 46 3.97 14.07 -10.43
N ILE A 47 3.31 13.71 -9.33
CA ILE A 47 3.53 12.41 -8.68
C ILE A 47 3.20 11.24 -9.61
N TRP A 48 2.09 11.31 -10.35
CA TRP A 48 1.73 10.27 -11.31
C TRP A 48 2.84 10.09 -12.37
N MET A 49 3.28 11.19 -12.99
CA MET A 49 4.35 11.15 -14.01
C MET A 49 5.67 10.61 -13.44
N SER A 50 6.06 11.07 -12.24
CA SER A 50 7.27 10.60 -11.57
C SER A 50 7.21 9.11 -11.24
N LEU A 51 6.11 8.63 -10.64
CA LEU A 51 5.99 7.23 -10.25
C LEU A 51 5.88 6.29 -11.44
N VAL A 52 5.17 6.67 -12.51
CA VAL A 52 5.13 5.87 -13.75
C VAL A 52 6.52 5.81 -14.38
N THR A 53 7.24 6.93 -14.42
CA THR A 53 8.62 6.96 -14.95
C THR A 53 9.54 6.08 -14.11
N VAL A 54 9.49 6.18 -12.78
CA VAL A 54 10.25 5.31 -11.87
C VAL A 54 9.88 3.84 -12.06
N GLY A 55 8.60 3.51 -12.22
CA GLY A 55 8.12 2.16 -12.51
C GLY A 55 8.70 1.58 -13.78
N ILE A 56 8.76 2.37 -14.86
CA ILE A 56 9.38 1.94 -16.12
C ILE A 56 10.90 1.78 -15.95
N LEU A 57 11.57 2.73 -15.28
CA LEU A 57 13.01 2.65 -15.04
C LEU A 57 13.40 1.44 -14.18
N GLU A 58 12.54 1.05 -13.22
CA GLU A 58 12.76 -0.14 -12.41
C GLU A 58 12.75 -1.42 -13.27
N GLU A 59 11.85 -1.54 -14.24
CA GLU A 59 11.86 -2.68 -15.18
C GLU A 59 13.12 -2.71 -16.06
N TYR A 60 13.64 -1.55 -16.46
CA TYR A 60 14.94 -1.45 -17.12
C TYR A 60 16.10 -1.81 -16.18
N ARG A 61 16.01 -1.46 -14.89
CA ARG A 61 17.01 -1.84 -13.88
C ARG A 61 17.03 -3.34 -13.68
N GLN A 62 15.88 -4.01 -13.70
CA GLN A 62 15.77 -5.46 -13.57
C GLN A 62 16.51 -6.21 -14.68
N PHE A 63 16.64 -5.64 -15.88
CA PHE A 63 17.48 -6.20 -16.96
C PHE A 63 18.94 -6.43 -16.53
N MET A 64 19.44 -5.62 -15.59
CA MET A 64 20.81 -5.70 -15.08
C MET A 64 20.95 -6.67 -13.90
N VAL A 65 19.85 -7.23 -13.40
CA VAL A 65 19.85 -8.16 -12.27
C VAL A 65 19.86 -9.60 -12.81
N PRO A 66 20.84 -10.43 -12.42
CA PRO A 66 20.83 -11.85 -12.77
C PRO A 66 19.52 -12.52 -12.35
N ASP A 67 19.01 -13.41 -13.19
CA ASP A 67 17.77 -14.19 -12.93
C ASP A 67 16.47 -13.36 -12.85
N ARG A 68 16.46 -12.14 -13.42
CA ARG A 68 15.24 -11.33 -13.60
C ARG A 68 15.01 -10.98 -15.07
N SER A 69 13.76 -11.04 -15.50
CA SER A 69 13.30 -10.64 -16.83
C SER A 69 12.69 -9.24 -16.78
N THR A 70 12.98 -8.41 -17.78
CA THR A 70 12.21 -7.19 -18.01
C THR A 70 10.88 -7.57 -18.66
N GLU A 71 9.77 -7.24 -18.00
CA GLU A 71 8.44 -7.59 -18.50
C GLU A 71 7.54 -6.37 -18.63
N ILE A 72 7.02 -6.15 -19.85
CA ILE A 72 6.11 -5.04 -20.13
C ILE A 72 4.84 -5.07 -19.26
N LEU A 73 4.40 -6.27 -18.87
CA LEU A 73 3.22 -6.46 -18.04
C LEU A 73 3.46 -5.97 -16.59
N ASP A 74 4.69 -6.00 -16.08
CA ASP A 74 5.02 -5.38 -14.79
C ASP A 74 4.99 -3.86 -14.86
N ALA A 75 5.54 -3.27 -15.93
CA ALA A 75 5.42 -1.83 -16.15
C ALA A 75 3.95 -1.37 -16.23
N ILE A 76 3.09 -2.15 -16.89
CA ILE A 76 1.64 -1.89 -16.94
C ILE A 76 1.01 -2.05 -15.55
N ALA A 77 1.35 -3.11 -14.81
CA ALA A 77 0.87 -3.32 -13.45
C ALA A 77 1.26 -2.16 -12.52
N ASN A 78 2.51 -1.69 -12.60
CA ASN A 78 3.00 -0.51 -11.89
C ASN A 78 2.15 0.73 -12.23
N MET A 79 1.96 1.02 -13.52
CA MET A 79 1.17 2.17 -13.99
C MET A 79 -0.29 2.11 -13.54
N LEU A 80 -0.93 0.94 -13.61
CA LEU A 80 -2.29 0.74 -13.12
C LEU A 80 -2.35 0.92 -11.60
N GLY A 81 -1.39 0.38 -10.86
CA GLY A 81 -1.25 0.55 -9.42
C GLY A 81 -1.18 2.04 -9.04
N VAL A 82 -0.28 2.81 -9.67
CA VAL A 82 -0.17 4.27 -9.48
C VAL A 82 -1.50 4.97 -9.76
N THR A 83 -2.15 4.61 -10.88
CA THR A 83 -3.39 5.26 -11.31
C THR A 83 -4.51 5.02 -10.31
N VAL A 84 -4.75 3.76 -9.94
CA VAL A 84 -5.78 3.38 -8.95
C VAL A 84 -5.46 3.98 -7.58
N GLY A 85 -4.20 3.93 -7.15
CA GLY A 85 -3.79 4.45 -5.85
C GLY A 85 -3.97 5.97 -5.73
N LEU A 86 -3.74 6.75 -6.79
CA LEU A 86 -3.98 8.20 -6.78
C LEU A 86 -5.47 8.60 -6.86
N VAL A 87 -6.38 7.69 -7.24
CA VAL A 87 -7.82 7.95 -7.16
C VAL A 87 -8.24 8.19 -5.71
N VAL A 88 -7.70 7.44 -4.75
CA VAL A 88 -8.04 7.54 -3.33
C VAL A 88 -7.83 8.96 -2.77
N PRO A 89 -6.62 9.58 -2.85
CA PRO A 89 -6.41 10.94 -2.40
C PRO A 89 -7.22 11.98 -3.21
N LEU A 90 -7.45 11.77 -4.50
CA LEU A 90 -8.30 12.69 -5.28
C LEU A 90 -9.77 12.68 -4.81
N LEU A 91 -10.31 11.50 -4.51
CA LEU A 91 -11.65 11.36 -3.93
C LEU A 91 -11.72 12.01 -2.54
N LEU A 92 -10.71 11.77 -1.69
CA LEU A 92 -10.61 12.39 -0.38
C LEU A 92 -10.56 13.91 -0.47
N TRP A 93 -9.78 14.45 -1.40
CA TRP A 93 -9.72 15.89 -1.66
C TRP A 93 -11.10 16.45 -2.04
N TYR A 94 -11.83 15.78 -2.93
CA TYR A 94 -13.18 16.18 -3.31
C TYR A 94 -14.14 16.18 -2.10
N ILE A 95 -14.09 15.13 -1.27
CA ILE A 95 -14.93 15.01 -0.07
C ILE A 95 -14.60 16.10 0.95
N VAL A 96 -13.32 16.36 1.22
CA VAL A 96 -12.86 17.39 2.19
C VAL A 96 -13.25 18.79 1.74
N GLN A 97 -13.22 19.08 0.44
CA GLN A 97 -13.68 20.36 -0.11
C GLN A 97 -15.18 20.58 0.08
N GLN A 98 -15.98 19.51 -0.03
CA GLN A 98 -17.44 19.57 0.13
C GLN A 98 -17.88 19.57 1.61
N ARG A 99 -17.14 18.88 2.49
CA ARG A 99 -17.46 18.75 3.92
C ARG A 99 -16.39 19.46 4.73
N GLY A 100 -16.51 20.78 4.82
CA GLY A 100 -15.53 21.74 5.36
C GLY A 100 -15.09 21.57 6.83
N LYS A 101 -15.17 20.39 7.44
CA LYS A 101 -14.72 20.11 8.81
C LYS A 101 -14.11 18.72 9.05
N LEU A 102 -14.03 17.80 8.08
CA LEU A 102 -13.25 16.57 8.30
C LEU A 102 -11.78 17.01 8.43
N LYS A 103 -11.28 17.08 9.66
CA LYS A 103 -9.96 17.65 9.94
C LYS A 103 -8.95 16.78 9.22
N LEU A 104 -8.12 17.38 8.36
CA LEU A 104 -6.95 16.77 7.72
C LEU A 104 -6.16 15.88 8.70
N PHE A 105 -6.16 16.27 9.97
CA PHE A 105 -5.59 15.55 11.10
C PHE A 105 -6.14 14.13 11.31
N VAL A 106 -7.44 13.89 11.12
CA VAL A 106 -8.05 12.56 11.23
C VAL A 106 -7.57 11.67 10.08
N LEU A 107 -7.53 12.22 8.86
CA LEU A 107 -7.02 11.50 7.69
C LEU A 107 -5.55 11.13 7.86
N TYR A 108 -4.73 12.10 8.30
CA TYR A 108 -3.34 11.86 8.66
C TYR A 108 -3.21 10.77 9.74
N GLY A 109 -4.04 10.82 10.79
CA GLY A 109 -4.07 9.81 11.84
C GLY A 109 -4.38 8.40 11.34
N ILE A 110 -5.31 8.24 10.40
CA ILE A 110 -5.64 6.95 9.78
C ILE A 110 -4.43 6.41 9.01
N VAL A 111 -3.81 7.24 8.17
CA VAL A 111 -2.61 6.83 7.39
C VAL A 111 -1.46 6.47 8.30
N LEU A 112 -1.21 7.30 9.31
CA LEU A 112 -0.12 7.09 10.25
C LEU A 112 -0.33 5.80 11.06
N THR A 113 -1.57 5.52 11.47
CA THR A 113 -1.92 4.27 12.16
C THR A 113 -1.69 3.06 11.27
N ALA A 114 -2.10 3.12 9.99
CA ALA A 114 -1.84 2.05 9.03
C ALA A 114 -0.33 1.80 8.82
N LEU A 115 0.48 2.85 8.72
CA LEU A 115 1.94 2.74 8.63
C LEU A 115 2.54 2.11 9.90
N PHE A 116 2.09 2.53 11.08
CA PHE A 116 2.54 1.95 12.35
C PHE A 116 2.16 0.48 12.49
N LEU A 117 0.95 0.07 12.08
CA LEU A 117 0.55 -1.34 12.05
C LEU A 117 1.43 -2.14 11.09
N GLY A 118 1.74 -1.59 9.90
CA GLY A 118 2.67 -2.21 8.97
C GLY A 118 4.07 -2.38 9.56
N LEU A 119 4.58 -1.36 10.25
CA LEU A 119 5.85 -1.45 10.98
C LEU A 119 5.80 -2.55 12.05
N VAL A 120 4.74 -2.63 12.86
CA VAL A 120 4.59 -3.68 13.88
C VAL A 120 4.61 -5.07 13.26
N TYR A 121 3.94 -5.26 12.12
CA TYR A 121 3.84 -6.56 11.45
C TYR A 121 5.17 -7.02 10.81
N ILE A 122 5.90 -6.09 10.18
CA ILE A 122 7.17 -6.40 9.48
C ILE A 122 8.37 -6.38 10.43
N ASN A 123 8.19 -5.88 11.65
CA ASN A 123 9.28 -5.70 12.60
C ASN A 123 10.01 -7.02 12.90
N GLU A 124 11.28 -7.09 12.48
CA GLU A 124 12.15 -8.25 12.67
C GLU A 124 12.41 -8.58 14.15
N ARG A 125 12.22 -7.60 15.05
CA ARG A 125 12.34 -7.79 16.50
C ARG A 125 10.99 -7.49 17.16
N PRO A 126 10.12 -8.49 17.37
CA PRO A 126 8.80 -8.26 17.94
C PRO A 126 8.94 -7.58 19.32
N PHE A 127 8.35 -6.40 19.47
CA PHE A 127 8.30 -5.69 20.75
C PHE A 127 7.40 -6.40 21.77
N VAL A 128 6.43 -7.18 21.26
CA VAL A 128 5.57 -8.05 22.03
C VAL A 128 5.87 -9.47 21.56
N THR A 129 6.70 -10.18 22.32
CA THR A 129 6.68 -11.64 22.29
C THR A 129 5.37 -12.04 22.93
N LEU A 130 4.36 -12.37 22.12
CA LEU A 130 3.27 -13.20 22.61
C LEU A 130 3.91 -14.56 22.87
N ASP A 131 4.37 -14.75 24.10
CA ASP A 131 4.66 -16.07 24.63
C ASP A 131 3.35 -16.84 24.52
N GLU A 132 3.21 -17.63 23.48
CA GLU A 132 2.02 -18.42 23.28
C GLU A 132 2.23 -19.86 23.75
N PRO A 133 1.16 -20.52 24.25
CA PRO A 133 -0.19 -20.16 23.87
C PRO A 133 -1.14 -19.90 25.03
N ILE A 134 -1.92 -18.83 24.85
CA ILE A 134 -3.22 -18.60 25.49
C ILE A 134 -4.12 -19.87 25.45
N HIS A 135 -3.86 -20.81 24.54
CA HIS A 135 -4.46 -22.14 24.53
C HIS A 135 -4.17 -23.00 25.77
N GLU A 136 -3.01 -22.90 26.41
CA GLU A 136 -2.72 -23.61 27.68
C GLU A 136 -3.47 -22.98 28.86
N GLU A 137 -3.53 -21.65 28.93
CA GLU A 137 -4.25 -20.91 29.97
C GLU A 137 -5.78 -21.16 29.86
N LEU A 138 -6.32 -21.14 28.64
CA LEU A 138 -7.71 -21.51 28.36
C LEU A 138 -7.99 -22.98 28.66
N GLY A 139 -7.04 -23.89 28.37
CA GLY A 139 -7.15 -25.30 28.74
C GLY A 139 -7.22 -25.53 30.25
N ARG A 140 -6.46 -24.76 31.03
CA ARG A 140 -6.54 -24.78 32.52
C ARG A 140 -7.85 -24.23 33.04
N LEU A 141 -8.33 -23.11 32.49
CA LEU A 141 -9.61 -22.53 32.90
C LEU A 141 -10.80 -23.45 32.60
N VAL A 142 -10.82 -24.08 31.42
CA VAL A 142 -11.86 -25.05 31.06
C VAL A 142 -11.80 -26.31 31.93
N THR A 143 -10.61 -26.77 32.33
CA THR A 143 -10.47 -27.93 33.25
C THR A 143 -10.86 -27.61 34.69
N ILE A 144 -10.71 -26.36 35.13
CA ILE A 144 -11.20 -25.90 36.45
C ILE A 144 -12.73 -25.84 36.48
N VAL A 145 -13.36 -25.24 35.45
CA VAL A 145 -14.84 -25.13 35.37
C VAL A 145 -15.54 -26.50 35.23
N ARG A 146 -14.84 -27.52 34.72
CA ARG A 146 -15.39 -28.88 34.56
C ARG A 146 -15.23 -29.76 35.82
N ARG A 147 -14.52 -29.29 36.85
CA ARG A 147 -14.27 -30.01 38.12
C ARG A 147 -15.16 -29.56 39.29
N GLU A 148 -16.00 -28.56 39.08
CA GLU A 148 -17.13 -28.18 39.96
C GLU A 148 -18.45 -28.74 39.42
#